data_AF-A0A167D598-F1
#
_entry.id   AF-A0A167D598-F1
#
_cell.length_a   1.000
_cell.length_b   1.000
_cell.length_c   1.000
_cell.angle_alpha   90.00
_cell.angle_beta   90.00
_cell.angle_gamma   90.00
#
_symmetry.space_group_name_H-M   'P 1'
#
loop_
_entity.id
_entity.type
_entity.pdbx_description
1 polymer ?
#
loop_
_entity_poly.entity_id
_entity_poly.type
_entity_poly.pdbx_seq_one_letter_code
_entity_poly.pdbx_strand_id
1 'polypeptide(L)'
;MMNTHNTAHCTTRWDTRLFLIAGCCMLINTVCLWMRHFSGYQMSLLWAAVPAIIALGSCTLGVLKLYPRAVSQARKLAISGACFAIMSLTSLVLASMWIFVLSVFGDGITGRPSTGFAVLIGAFMVFMMISFAFNSVAFLVERTTRNIGLLLLVPVSCWALMLIVALLKSFEAGLSLDFYTNGVMGVAFLLVAFVLKKRQ
;
A
#
# COMPACT_ATOMS: atom_id res chain seq x y z
N MET A 1 -28.99 -7.13 -28.69
CA MET A 1 -27.63 -6.52 -28.73
C MET A 1 -27.64 -5.29 -27.85
N MET A 2 -27.04 -5.37 -26.67
CA MET A 2 -27.01 -4.26 -25.70
C MET A 2 -25.65 -3.56 -25.82
N ASN A 3 -25.67 -2.29 -26.20
CA ASN A 3 -24.48 -1.46 -26.44
C ASN A 3 -23.66 -1.31 -25.15
N THR A 4 -22.53 -1.99 -25.06
CA THR A 4 -21.57 -1.96 -23.94
C THR A 4 -20.52 -0.85 -24.06
N HIS A 5 -20.63 0.06 -25.03
CA HIS A 5 -19.58 1.06 -25.31
C HIS A 5 -19.53 2.26 -24.36
N ASN A 6 -20.53 2.49 -23.50
CA ASN A 6 -20.59 3.71 -22.66
C ASN A 6 -20.04 3.55 -21.23
N THR A 7 -19.66 2.35 -20.78
CA THR A 7 -19.14 2.14 -19.41
C THR A 7 -17.61 2.20 -19.29
N ALA A 8 -16.89 2.25 -20.42
CA ALA A 8 -15.43 2.22 -20.43
C ALA A 8 -14.78 3.59 -20.11
N HIS A 9 -15.47 4.71 -20.35
CA HIS A 9 -14.88 6.04 -20.18
C HIS A 9 -14.88 6.58 -18.74
N CYS A 10 -15.70 6.01 -17.84
CA CYS A 10 -15.85 6.53 -16.47
C CYS A 10 -14.89 5.87 -15.46
N THR A 11 -14.23 4.77 -15.83
CA THR A 11 -13.37 3.98 -14.93
C THR A 11 -11.92 4.46 -14.89
N THR A 12 -11.44 5.14 -15.94
CA THR A 12 -10.02 5.52 -16.08
C THR A 12 -9.58 6.58 -15.07
N ARG A 13 -10.39 7.61 -14.81
CA ARG A 13 -9.99 8.75 -13.98
C ARG A 13 -9.72 8.39 -12.51
N TRP A 14 -10.35 7.33 -12.00
CA TRP A 14 -10.20 6.90 -10.61
C TRP A 14 -8.91 6.13 -10.35
N ASP A 15 -8.38 5.40 -11.33
CA ASP A 15 -7.10 4.69 -11.21
C ASP A 15 -5.98 5.67 -10.84
N THR A 16 -5.89 6.77 -11.59
CA THR A 16 -4.92 7.84 -11.36
C THR A 16 -5.11 8.51 -10.00
N ARG A 17 -6.36 8.76 -9.59
CA ARG A 17 -6.67 9.44 -8.33
C ARG A 17 -6.29 8.60 -7.12
N LEU A 18 -6.54 7.28 -7.15
CA LEU A 18 -6.22 6.39 -6.04
C LEU A 18 -4.71 6.31 -5.79
N PHE A 19 -3.91 6.15 -6.85
CA PHE A 19 -2.44 6.15 -6.71
C PHE A 19 -1.88 7.52 -6.35
N LEU A 20 -2.52 8.62 -6.77
CA LEU A 20 -2.12 9.96 -6.37
C LEU A 20 -2.39 10.20 -4.88
N ILE A 21 -3.57 9.82 -4.38
CA ILE A 21 -3.91 9.88 -2.96
C ILE A 21 -2.94 8.99 -2.16
N ALA A 22 -2.70 7.76 -2.62
CA ALA A 22 -1.76 6.85 -1.99
C ALA A 22 -0.36 7.47 -1.84
N GLY A 23 0.17 8.03 -2.94
CA GLY A 23 1.47 8.67 -2.96
C GLY A 23 1.55 9.87 -2.03
N CYS A 24 0.60 10.81 -2.12
CA CYS A 24 0.59 12.00 -1.28
C CYS A 24 0.47 11.65 0.21
N CYS A 25 -0.46 10.77 0.58
CA CYS A 25 -0.66 10.38 1.98
C CYS A 25 0.54 9.60 2.54
N MET A 26 1.23 8.80 1.71
CA MET A 26 2.44 8.09 2.13
C MET A 26 3.62 9.05 2.37
N LEU A 27 3.75 10.11 1.55
CA LEU A 27 4.73 11.16 1.78
C LEU A 27 4.40 11.95 3.05
N ILE A 28 3.14 12.30 3.28
CA ILE A 28 2.71 12.96 4.53
C ILE A 28 3.03 12.07 5.73
N ASN A 29 2.75 10.76 5.66
CA ASN A 29 3.14 9.81 6.71
C ASN A 29 4.65 9.88 6.98
N THR A 30 5.48 9.90 5.95
CA THR A 30 6.94 9.96 6.08
C THR A 30 7.39 11.23 6.78
N VAL A 31 6.83 12.38 6.41
CA VAL A 31 7.12 13.67 7.06
C VAL A 31 6.65 13.65 8.53
N CYS A 32 5.47 13.11 8.83
CA CYS A 32 4.99 12.95 10.20
C CYS A 32 5.92 12.07 11.05
N LEU A 33 6.42 10.98 10.48
CA LEU A 33 7.39 10.10 11.13
C LEU A 33 8.71 10.86 11.41
N TRP A 34 9.26 11.58 10.43
CA TRP A 34 10.46 12.39 10.63
C TRP A 34 10.28 13.49 11.66
N MET A 35 9.15 14.22 11.61
CA MET A 35 8.83 15.24 12.61
C MET A 35 8.79 14.63 14.01
N ARG A 36 8.18 13.45 14.19
CA ARG A 36 8.19 12.76 15.49
C ARG A 36 9.61 12.35 15.92
N HIS A 37 10.46 11.93 15.00
CA HIS A 37 11.82 11.48 15.33
C HIS A 37 12.78 12.64 15.67
N PHE A 38 12.73 13.73 14.90
CA PHE A 38 13.70 14.83 15.02
C PHE A 38 13.22 16.03 15.83
N SER A 39 11.91 16.27 15.95
CA SER A 39 11.38 17.48 16.61
C SER A 39 11.37 17.38 18.15
N GLY A 40 11.67 16.22 18.73
CA GLY A 40 11.56 15.99 20.19
C GLY A 40 10.14 16.09 20.76
N TYR A 41 9.18 16.58 19.97
CA TYR A 41 7.75 16.57 20.28
C TYR A 41 7.24 15.13 20.34
N GLN A 42 6.59 14.75 21.44
CA GLN A 42 5.79 13.52 21.57
C GLN A 42 4.49 13.64 20.75
N MET A 43 4.62 13.85 19.43
CA MET A 43 3.49 13.72 18.52
C MET A 43 2.92 12.31 18.63
N SER A 44 1.63 12.21 18.96
CA SER A 44 0.93 10.93 19.08
C SER A 44 1.14 10.09 17.82
N LEU A 45 1.29 8.77 18.01
CA LEU A 45 1.50 7.82 16.91
C LEU A 45 0.35 7.89 15.88
N LEU A 46 -0.83 8.29 16.36
CA LEU A 46 -2.03 8.48 15.58
C LEU A 46 -1.84 9.42 14.38
N TRP A 47 -1.07 10.50 14.55
CA TRP A 47 -0.83 11.49 13.49
C TRP A 47 -0.04 10.93 12.30
N ALA A 48 0.84 9.95 12.55
CA ALA A 48 1.52 9.22 11.49
C ALA A 48 0.64 8.07 10.96
N ALA A 49 -0.13 7.41 11.82
CA ALA A 49 -0.96 6.26 11.46
C ALA A 49 -2.11 6.62 10.49
N VAL A 50 -2.79 7.76 10.68
CA VAL A 50 -3.93 8.14 9.83
C VAL A 50 -3.53 8.31 8.35
N PRO A 51 -2.48 9.08 7.99
CA PRO A 51 -2.01 9.16 6.62
C PRO A 51 -1.55 7.81 6.06
N ALA A 52 -0.93 6.95 6.88
CA ALA A 52 -0.51 5.62 6.44
C ALA A 52 -1.72 4.74 6.07
N ILE A 53 -2.76 4.70 6.91
CA ILE A 53 -3.96 3.89 6.65
C ILE A 53 -4.65 4.35 5.35
N ILE A 54 -4.79 5.67 5.16
CA ILE A 54 -5.38 6.23 3.93
C ILE A 54 -4.50 5.88 2.72
N ALA A 55 -3.17 6.00 2.85
CA ALA A 55 -2.25 5.68 1.78
C ALA A 55 -2.33 4.21 1.37
N LEU A 56 -2.26 3.30 2.35
CA LEU A 56 -2.30 1.87 2.14
C LEU A 56 -3.66 1.42 1.61
N GLY A 57 -4.77 1.92 2.17
CA GLY A 57 -6.11 1.60 1.70
C GLY A 57 -6.36 2.06 0.26
N SER A 58 -6.00 3.31 -0.07
CA SER A 58 -6.13 3.83 -1.45
C SER A 58 -5.23 3.09 -2.43
N CYS A 59 -4.04 2.67 -2.00
CA CYS A 59 -3.12 1.86 -2.77
C CYS A 59 -3.68 0.46 -3.08
N THR A 60 -4.22 -0.24 -2.08
CA THR A 60 -4.86 -1.56 -2.26
C THR A 60 -6.07 -1.46 -3.19
N LEU A 61 -6.89 -0.42 -3.05
CA LEU A 61 -8.00 -0.15 -3.98
C LEU A 61 -7.50 0.18 -5.39
N GLY A 62 -6.39 0.90 -5.52
CA GLY A 62 -5.74 1.18 -6.80
C GLY A 62 -5.30 -0.09 -7.51
N VAL A 63 -4.71 -1.05 -6.79
CA VAL A 63 -4.35 -2.37 -7.32
C VAL A 63 -5.57 -3.18 -7.71
N LEU A 64 -6.63 -3.19 -6.90
CA LEU A 64 -7.90 -3.84 -7.27
C LEU A 64 -8.52 -3.23 -8.51
N LYS A 65 -8.35 -1.92 -8.74
CA LYS A 65 -8.79 -1.25 -9.96
C LYS A 65 -7.91 -1.55 -11.18
N LEU A 66 -6.65 -1.93 -10.99
CA LEU A 66 -5.77 -2.42 -12.06
C LEU A 66 -6.14 -3.85 -12.51
N TYR A 67 -6.91 -4.60 -11.71
CA TYR A 67 -7.32 -5.97 -12.00
C TYR A 67 -7.86 -6.22 -13.42
N PRO A 68 -8.80 -5.42 -13.98
CA PRO A 68 -9.34 -5.68 -15.32
C PRO A 68 -8.26 -5.64 -16.41
N ARG A 69 -7.27 -4.75 -16.26
CA ARG A 69 -6.13 -4.65 -17.19
C ARG A 69 -5.18 -5.82 -16.98
N ALA A 70 -4.87 -6.18 -15.73
CA ALA A 70 -4.03 -7.33 -15.42
C ALA A 70 -4.64 -8.66 -15.89
N VAL A 71 -5.98 -8.82 -15.83
CA VAL A 71 -6.69 -10.03 -16.30
C VAL A 71 -6.52 -10.24 -17.81
N SER A 72 -6.55 -9.17 -18.60
CA SER A 72 -6.33 -9.25 -20.05
C SER A 72 -4.93 -9.73 -20.43
N GLN A 73 -3.94 -9.54 -19.54
CA GLN A 73 -2.54 -9.91 -19.77
C GLN A 73 -2.19 -11.26 -19.16
N ALA A 74 -2.56 -11.49 -17.89
CA ALA A 74 -2.24 -12.71 -17.16
C ALA A 74 -3.34 -13.05 -16.14
N ARG A 75 -4.39 -13.72 -16.60
CA ARG A 75 -5.59 -14.04 -15.80
C ARG A 75 -5.31 -14.71 -14.46
N LYS A 76 -4.44 -15.73 -14.42
CA LYS A 76 -4.13 -16.46 -13.17
C LYS A 76 -3.45 -15.56 -12.12
N LEU A 77 -2.48 -14.76 -12.55
CA LEU A 77 -1.76 -13.84 -11.68
C LEU A 77 -2.66 -12.71 -11.18
N ALA A 78 -3.49 -12.16 -12.05
CA ALA A 78 -4.42 -11.09 -11.69
C ALA A 78 -5.46 -11.52 -10.64
N ILE A 79 -6.04 -12.72 -10.79
CA ILE A 79 -6.99 -13.27 -9.81
C ILE A 79 -6.31 -13.47 -8.45
N SER A 80 -5.14 -14.09 -8.44
CA SER A 80 -4.41 -14.31 -7.20
C SER A 80 -4.03 -12.99 -6.53
N GLY A 81 -3.50 -12.03 -7.30
CA GLY A 81 -3.16 -10.69 -6.80
C GLY A 81 -4.36 -9.94 -6.22
N ALA A 82 -5.53 -10.04 -6.83
CA ALA A 82 -6.77 -9.44 -6.31
C ALA A 82 -7.23 -10.10 -5.01
N CYS A 83 -7.17 -11.43 -4.90
CA CYS A 83 -7.49 -12.14 -3.65
C CYS A 83 -6.57 -11.67 -2.50
N PHE A 84 -5.27 -11.60 -2.76
CA PHE A 84 -4.30 -11.12 -1.76
C PHE A 84 -4.52 -9.63 -1.40
N ALA A 85 -4.91 -8.79 -2.36
CA ALA A 85 -5.29 -7.41 -2.07
C ALA A 85 -6.52 -7.34 -1.14
N ILE A 86 -7.54 -8.15 -1.35
CA ILE A 86 -8.71 -8.19 -0.45
C ILE A 86 -8.30 -8.65 0.96
N MET A 87 -7.48 -9.70 1.07
CA MET A 87 -6.96 -10.18 2.36
C MET A 87 -6.11 -9.13 3.08
N SER A 88 -5.34 -8.35 2.34
CA SER A 88 -4.60 -7.24 2.91
C SER A 88 -5.53 -6.12 3.40
N LEU A 89 -6.59 -5.81 2.64
CA LEU A 89 -7.54 -4.77 3.02
C LEU A 89 -8.30 -5.14 4.29
N THR A 90 -8.74 -6.39 4.42
CA THR A 90 -9.39 -6.88 5.64
C THR A 90 -8.44 -6.81 6.83
N SER A 91 -7.19 -7.22 6.66
CA SER A 91 -6.15 -7.08 7.70
C SER A 91 -5.91 -5.62 8.10
N LEU A 92 -5.82 -4.69 7.13
CA LEU A 92 -5.64 -3.26 7.39
C LEU A 92 -6.84 -2.66 8.13
N VAL A 93 -8.07 -3.04 7.77
CA VAL A 93 -9.28 -2.58 8.46
C VAL A 93 -9.30 -3.07 9.91
N LEU A 94 -8.97 -4.35 10.15
CA LEU A 94 -8.90 -4.89 11.50
C LEU A 94 -7.79 -4.19 12.32
N ALA A 95 -6.63 -3.92 11.73
CA ALA A 95 -5.54 -3.19 12.38
C ALA A 95 -5.95 -1.75 12.70
N SER A 96 -6.68 -1.10 11.79
CA SER A 96 -7.19 0.26 11.97
C SER A 96 -8.25 0.32 13.07
N MET A 97 -9.17 -0.65 13.12
CA MET A 97 -10.13 -0.78 14.21
C MET A 97 -9.43 -1.00 15.55
N TRP A 98 -8.36 -1.80 15.57
CA TRP A 98 -7.55 -2.02 16.77
C TRP A 98 -6.93 -0.72 17.28
N ILE A 99 -6.29 0.06 16.38
CA ILE A 99 -5.72 1.38 16.70
C ILE A 99 -6.81 2.31 17.24
N PHE A 100 -7.99 2.33 16.61
CA PHE A 100 -9.10 3.18 17.01
C PHE A 100 -9.61 2.82 18.42
N VAL A 101 -9.84 1.53 18.70
CA VAL A 101 -10.29 1.06 20.02
C VAL A 101 -9.27 1.42 21.10
N LEU A 102 -7.97 1.19 20.86
CA LEU A 102 -6.92 1.57 21.81
C LEU A 102 -6.82 3.08 22.02
N SER A 103 -7.06 3.87 20.98
CA SER A 103 -7.01 5.33 21.08
C SER A 103 -8.22 5.94 21.78
N VAL A 104 -9.39 5.27 21.77
CA VAL A 104 -10.64 5.77 22.38
C VAL A 104 -10.83 5.24 23.80
N PHE A 105 -10.49 3.97 24.05
CA PHE A 105 -10.78 3.27 25.30
C PHE A 105 -9.54 2.92 26.15
N GLY A 106 -8.32 3.09 25.62
CA GLY A 106 -7.08 2.87 26.36
C GLY A 106 -6.39 4.18 26.77
N ASP A 107 -5.33 4.08 27.58
CA ASP A 107 -4.45 5.20 27.99
C ASP A 107 -3.60 5.79 26.83
N GLY A 108 -4.01 5.56 25.57
CA GLY A 108 -3.24 5.85 24.37
C GLY A 108 -2.28 4.72 23.96
N ILE A 109 -1.67 4.83 22.79
CA ILE A 109 -0.66 3.87 22.30
C ILE A 109 0.67 4.16 23.01
N THR A 110 0.76 3.79 24.28
CA THR A 110 1.96 3.92 25.11
C THR A 110 2.50 2.53 25.44
N GLY A 111 3.20 1.91 24.49
CA GLY A 111 3.86 0.63 24.74
C GLY A 111 4.19 -0.17 23.48
N ARG A 112 4.92 -1.27 23.69
CA ARG A 112 5.23 -2.27 22.66
C ARG A 112 3.94 -2.77 22.00
N PRO A 113 3.94 -2.97 20.67
CA PRO A 113 2.77 -3.51 19.98
C PRO A 113 2.39 -4.86 20.58
N SER A 114 1.10 -5.07 20.84
CA SER A 114 0.60 -6.38 21.26
C SER A 114 0.96 -7.41 20.18
N THR A 115 1.25 -8.64 20.60
CA THR A 115 1.61 -9.72 19.66
C THR A 115 0.57 -9.89 18.55
N GLY A 116 -0.72 -9.75 18.89
CA GLY A 116 -1.82 -9.80 17.91
C GLY A 116 -1.76 -8.67 16.87
N PHE A 117 -1.46 -7.44 17.30
CA PHE A 117 -1.33 -6.30 16.39
C PHE A 117 -0.11 -6.46 15.45
N ALA A 118 1.02 -6.95 15.99
CA ALA A 118 2.21 -7.25 15.20
C ALA A 118 1.93 -8.34 14.14
N VAL A 119 1.19 -9.39 14.50
CA VAL A 119 0.76 -10.44 13.55
C VAL A 119 -0.14 -9.87 12.46
N LEU A 120 -1.07 -8.98 12.79
CA LEU A 120 -1.92 -8.30 11.79
C LEU A 120 -1.09 -7.50 10.79
N ILE A 121 -0.16 -6.66 11.27
CA ILE A 121 0.70 -5.86 10.38
C ILE A 121 1.58 -6.78 9.52
N GLY A 122 2.17 -7.82 10.11
CA GLY A 122 2.97 -8.79 9.36
C GLY A 122 2.16 -9.47 8.26
N ALA A 123 0.94 -9.93 8.57
CA ALA A 123 0.03 -10.53 7.60
C ALA A 123 -0.35 -9.53 6.49
N PHE A 124 -0.68 -8.29 6.85
CA PHE A 124 -0.94 -7.20 5.91
C PHE A 124 0.24 -7.00 4.94
N MET A 125 1.46 -6.87 5.45
CA MET A 125 2.67 -6.65 4.64
C MET A 125 2.91 -7.81 3.67
N VAL A 126 2.78 -9.05 4.13
CA VAL A 126 2.95 -10.24 3.29
C VAL A 126 1.90 -10.28 2.18
N PHE A 127 0.62 -10.09 2.51
CA PHE A 127 -0.46 -10.10 1.53
C PHE A 127 -0.33 -8.95 0.51
N MET A 128 0.02 -7.75 0.96
CA MET A 128 0.28 -6.62 0.06
C MET A 128 1.46 -6.90 -0.87
N MET A 129 2.58 -7.39 -0.33
CA MET A 129 3.77 -7.72 -1.11
C MET A 129 3.45 -8.74 -2.21
N ILE A 130 2.74 -9.82 -1.87
CA ILE A 130 2.34 -10.85 -2.85
C ILE A 130 1.38 -10.27 -3.89
N SER A 131 0.40 -9.46 -3.47
CA SER A 131 -0.53 -8.80 -4.37
C SER A 131 0.18 -7.91 -5.39
N PHE A 132 1.12 -7.10 -4.91
CA PHE A 132 1.93 -6.22 -5.76
C PHE A 132 2.86 -7.01 -6.67
N ALA A 133 3.46 -8.10 -6.20
CA ALA A 133 4.32 -8.96 -7.01
C ALA A 133 3.55 -9.58 -8.18
N PHE A 134 2.35 -10.13 -7.94
CA PHE A 134 1.56 -10.71 -9.03
C PHE A 134 1.07 -9.68 -10.03
N ASN A 135 0.63 -8.50 -9.57
CA ASN A 135 0.25 -7.42 -10.48
C ASN A 135 1.46 -6.90 -11.27
N SER A 136 2.61 -6.76 -10.62
CA SER A 136 3.85 -6.35 -11.28
C SER A 136 4.25 -7.33 -12.38
N VAL A 137 4.31 -8.63 -12.07
CA VAL A 137 4.66 -9.66 -13.07
C VAL A 137 3.66 -9.65 -14.22
N ALA A 138 2.36 -9.51 -13.96
CA ALA A 138 1.35 -9.40 -15.02
C ALA A 138 1.62 -8.22 -15.97
N PHE A 139 1.96 -7.04 -15.43
CA PHE A 139 2.24 -5.84 -16.23
C PHE A 139 3.62 -5.83 -16.91
N LEU A 140 4.57 -6.64 -16.44
CA LEU A 140 5.91 -6.79 -17.03
C LEU A 140 5.92 -7.62 -18.32
N VAL A 141 4.92 -8.50 -18.51
CA VAL A 141 4.81 -9.35 -19.72
C VAL A 141 4.65 -8.51 -20.98
N GLU A 142 3.88 -7.43 -20.91
CA GLU A 142 3.55 -6.61 -22.07
C GLU A 142 4.45 -5.36 -22.15
N ARG A 143 5.10 -5.15 -23.31
CA ARG A 143 6.07 -4.06 -23.50
C ARG A 143 5.43 -2.69 -23.31
N THR A 144 4.15 -2.57 -23.68
CA THR A 144 3.43 -1.33 -23.45
C THR A 144 3.31 -1.08 -21.96
N THR A 145 2.81 -1.97 -21.10
CA THR A 145 2.55 -1.68 -19.67
C THR A 145 3.74 -1.85 -18.72
N ARG A 146 4.89 -2.26 -19.23
CA ARG A 146 6.10 -2.58 -18.46
C ARG A 146 6.52 -1.52 -17.43
N ASN A 147 6.37 -0.23 -17.74
CA ASN A 147 6.70 0.84 -16.80
C ASN A 147 5.86 0.79 -15.51
N ILE A 148 4.58 0.39 -15.62
CA ILE A 148 3.70 0.22 -14.45
C ILE A 148 4.21 -0.97 -13.62
N GLY A 149 4.53 -2.09 -14.27
CA GLY A 149 5.08 -3.26 -13.59
C GLY A 149 6.38 -2.98 -12.85
N LEU A 150 7.31 -2.24 -13.47
CA LEU A 150 8.57 -1.81 -12.83
C LEU A 150 8.33 -0.91 -11.62
N LEU A 151 7.40 0.04 -11.70
CA LEU A 151 7.07 0.90 -10.56
C LEU A 151 6.39 0.11 -9.42
N LEU A 152 5.58 -0.90 -9.75
CA LEU A 152 4.97 -1.78 -8.75
C LEU A 152 5.99 -2.71 -8.06
N LEU A 153 7.16 -2.97 -8.65
CA LEU A 153 8.25 -3.68 -7.97
C LEU A 153 8.87 -2.86 -6.83
N VAL A 154 8.77 -1.52 -6.87
CA VAL A 154 9.36 -0.67 -5.84
C VAL A 154 8.73 -0.95 -4.45
N PRO A 155 7.39 -0.92 -4.28
CA PRO A 155 6.74 -1.38 -3.05
C PRO A 155 7.08 -2.82 -2.65
N VAL A 156 7.18 -3.74 -3.62
CA VAL A 156 7.57 -5.14 -3.34
C VAL A 156 8.95 -5.20 -2.69
N SER A 157 9.93 -4.51 -3.28
CA SER A 157 11.29 -4.47 -2.75
C SER A 157 11.37 -3.82 -1.37
N CYS A 158 10.60 -2.75 -1.15
CA CYS A 158 10.52 -2.06 0.14
C CYS A 158 9.97 -2.97 1.24
N TRP A 159 8.79 -3.58 1.02
CA TRP A 159 8.21 -4.49 2.02
C TRP A 159 9.02 -5.77 2.19
N ALA A 160 9.63 -6.32 1.13
CA ALA A 160 10.52 -7.46 1.24
C ALA A 160 11.73 -7.14 2.13
N LEU A 161 12.38 -5.98 1.94
CA LEU A 161 13.49 -5.54 2.77
C LEU A 161 13.05 -5.39 4.24
N MET A 162 11.90 -4.78 4.48
CA MET A 162 11.35 -4.64 5.84
C MET A 162 11.09 -5.99 6.50
N LEU A 163 10.50 -6.96 5.78
CA LEU A 163 10.26 -8.31 6.27
C LEU A 163 11.57 -9.06 6.56
N ILE A 164 12.57 -8.93 5.68
CA ILE A 164 13.89 -9.53 5.89
C ILE A 164 14.53 -8.97 7.17
N VAL A 165 14.52 -7.65 7.35
CA VAL A 165 15.07 -7.03 8.57
C VAL A 165 14.26 -7.39 9.81
N ALA A 166 12.92 -7.51 9.68
CA ALA A 166 12.06 -7.98 10.76
C ALA A 166 12.43 -9.39 11.23
N LEU A 167 12.76 -10.29 10.29
CA LEU A 167 13.15 -11.67 10.57
C LEU A 167 14.57 -11.79 11.14
N LEU A 168 15.52 -10.98 10.65
CA LEU A 168 16.93 -11.07 11.04
C LEU A 168 17.27 -10.34 12.34
N LYS A 169 16.60 -9.22 12.65
CA LYS A 169 16.89 -8.38 13.81
C LYS A 169 15.77 -8.39 14.82
N SER A 170 14.65 -7.77 14.47
CA SER A 170 13.44 -7.71 15.28
C SER A 170 12.33 -7.04 14.48
N PHE A 171 11.08 -7.34 14.84
CA PHE A 171 9.92 -6.73 14.21
C PHE A 171 9.94 -5.19 14.28
N GLU A 172 10.37 -4.63 15.40
CA GLU A 172 10.54 -3.17 15.58
C GLU A 172 11.62 -2.59 14.64
N ALA A 173 12.73 -3.30 14.44
CA ALA A 173 13.77 -2.89 13.49
C ALA A 173 13.32 -3.00 12.03
N GLY A 174 12.45 -3.97 11.71
CA GLY A 174 11.82 -4.07 10.40
C GLY A 174 10.85 -2.91 10.13
N LEU A 175 10.03 -2.56 11.13
CA LEU A 175 9.09 -1.44 11.02
C LEU A 175 9.77 -0.07 11.03
N SER A 176 10.92 0.08 11.69
CA SER A 176 11.65 1.36 11.66
C SER A 176 12.13 1.73 10.24
N LEU A 177 12.22 0.77 9.32
CA LEU A 177 12.49 1.08 7.91
C LEU A 177 11.38 1.90 7.25
N ASP A 178 10.17 1.97 7.83
CA ASP A 178 9.09 2.86 7.37
C ASP A 178 9.55 4.33 7.26
N PHE A 179 10.52 4.76 8.08
CA PHE A 179 11.13 6.10 7.98
C PHE A 179 11.72 6.39 6.59
N TYR A 180 12.07 5.36 5.82
CA TYR A 180 12.70 5.46 4.52
C TYR A 180 11.83 4.87 3.42
N THR A 181 11.31 3.66 3.64
CA THR A 181 10.57 2.90 2.62
C THR A 181 9.25 3.57 2.26
N ASN A 182 8.56 4.21 3.20
CA ASN A 182 7.30 4.91 2.90
C ASN A 182 7.50 6.08 1.95
N GLY A 183 8.60 6.84 2.11
CA GLY A 183 8.94 7.92 1.18
C GLY A 183 9.14 7.40 -0.24
N VAL A 184 9.94 6.33 -0.38
CA VAL A 184 10.23 5.68 -1.67
C VAL A 184 8.96 5.10 -2.31
N MET A 185 8.12 4.42 -1.53
CA MET A 185 6.82 3.91 -2.00
C MET A 185 5.88 5.04 -2.41
N GLY A 186 5.84 6.15 -1.67
CA GLY A 186 5.05 7.33 -1.98
C GLY A 186 5.40 7.91 -3.35
N VAL A 187 6.70 8.09 -3.63
CA VAL A 187 7.17 8.54 -4.95
C VAL A 187 6.79 7.54 -6.04
N ALA A 188 6.96 6.24 -5.80
CA ALA A 188 6.57 5.21 -6.76
C ALA A 188 5.07 5.28 -7.11
N PHE A 189 4.19 5.46 -6.11
CA PHE A 189 2.74 5.59 -6.36
C PHE A 189 2.40 6.86 -7.16
N LEU A 190 3.06 8.00 -6.89
CA LEU A 190 2.89 9.21 -7.70
C LEU A 190 3.33 8.99 -9.15
N LEU A 191 4.44 8.29 -9.37
CA LEU A 191 4.91 7.94 -10.71
C LEU A 191 3.95 6.99 -11.42
N VAL A 192 3.37 6.02 -10.71
CA VAL A 192 2.31 5.14 -11.26
C VAL A 192 1.13 5.99 -11.71
N ALA A 193 0.66 6.92 -10.88
CA ALA A 193 -0.43 7.83 -11.23
C ALA A 193 -0.10 8.66 -12.48
N PHE A 194 1.12 9.18 -12.59
CA PHE A 194 1.56 9.95 -13.75
C PHE A 194 1.60 9.09 -15.04
N VAL A 195 2.15 7.88 -14.96
CA VAL A 195 2.21 6.94 -16.09
C VAL A 195 0.81 6.51 -16.54
N LEU A 196 -0.10 6.30 -15.59
CA LEU A 196 -1.50 5.99 -15.87
C LEU A 196 -2.20 7.16 -16.57
N LYS A 197 -2.00 8.39 -16.09
CA LYS A 197 -2.56 9.61 -16.71
C LYS A 197 -2.10 9.80 -18.16
N LYS A 198 -0.82 9.52 -18.46
CA LYS A 198 -0.25 9.68 -19.81
C LYS A 198 -0.85 8.69 -20.84
N ARG A 199 -1.47 7.60 -20.39
CA ARG A 199 -2.06 6.55 -21.24
C ARG A 199 -3.56 6.68 -21.44
N GLN A 200 -4.17 7.66 -20.78
CA GLN A 200 -5.59 8.02 -20.94
C GLN A 200 -5.70 9.11 -22.01
#